data_AF-A0AAW7H6F5-F1
#
_entry.id   AF-A0AAW7H6F5-F1
#
_cell.length_a   1.000
_cell.length_b   1.000
_cell.length_c   1.000
_cell.angle_alpha   90.00
_cell.angle_beta   90.00
_cell.angle_gamma   90.00
#
_symmetry.space_group_name_H-M   'P 1'
#
loop_
_entity.id
_entity.type
_entity.pdbx_description
1 polymer ?
#
loop_
_entity_poly.entity_id
_entity_poly.type
_entity_poly.pdbx_seq_one_letter_code
_entity_poly.pdbx_strand_id
1 'polypeptide(L)'
;MSWKSFTLNFIWGIVSIILIIMFSTQDKEWFIDGRGINNVCDVMNYIEDDDVRSVGIILTLPLFIPFIYAIVWRRQRGIWQYSIMATLLLFWLWRFIIRYQLCW
;
A
#
# COMPACT_ATOMS: atom_id res chain seq x y z
N MET A 1 -5.84 -24.90 6.49
CA MET A 1 -4.59 -24.14 6.27
C MET A 1 -3.60 -24.58 7.35
N SER A 2 -2.36 -24.96 7.01
CA SER A 2 -1.37 -25.36 8.02
C SER A 2 -0.94 -24.14 8.85
N TRP A 3 -0.67 -24.32 10.15
CA TRP A 3 -0.21 -23.26 11.06
C TRP A 3 0.98 -22.47 10.50
N LYS A 4 1.94 -23.18 9.87
CA LYS A 4 3.11 -22.57 9.22
C LYS A 4 2.73 -21.61 8.09
N SER A 5 1.72 -21.96 7.29
CA SER A 5 1.23 -21.13 6.17
C SER A 5 0.45 -19.92 6.67
N PHE A 6 -0.26 -20.05 7.79
CA PHE A 6 -0.95 -18.94 8.44
C PHE A 6 0.04 -17.90 8.96
N THR A 7 1.03 -18.33 9.75
CA THR A 7 2.06 -17.43 10.31
C THR A 7 2.84 -16.72 9.21
N LEU A 8 3.19 -17.42 8.13
CA LEU A 8 3.90 -16.81 7.00
C LEU A 8 3.08 -15.72 6.32
N ASN A 9 1.78 -15.95 6.07
CA ASN A 9 0.88 -14.95 5.49
C ASN A 9 0.71 -13.74 6.42
N PHE A 10 0.65 -13.98 7.73
CA PHE A 10 0.50 -12.91 8.71
C PHE A 10 1.74 -12.01 8.77
N ILE A 11 2.94 -12.61 8.89
CA ILE A 11 4.21 -11.87 8.91
C ILE A 11 4.39 -11.11 7.60
N TRP A 12 4.16 -11.77 6.46
CA TRP A 12 4.30 -11.13 5.15
C TRP A 12 3.28 -10.01 4.95
N GLY A 13 2.06 -10.16 5.47
CA GLY A 13 1.05 -9.10 5.49
C GLY A 13 1.49 -7.87 6.27
N ILE A 14 2.05 -8.04 7.47
CA ILE A 14 2.57 -6.94 8.29
C ILE A 14 3.73 -6.22 7.58
N VAL A 15 4.69 -6.98 7.05
CA VAL A 15 5.83 -6.41 6.30
C VAL A 15 5.33 -5.62 5.09
N SER A 16 4.35 -6.17 4.36
CA SER A 16 3.74 -5.49 3.21
C SER A 16 3.08 -4.17 3.63
N ILE A 17 2.33 -4.15 4.75
CA ILE A 17 1.71 -2.92 5.27
C ILE A 17 2.77 -1.86 5.60
N ILE A 18 3.84 -2.24 6.29
CA ILE A 18 4.91 -1.30 6.66
C ILE A 18 5.58 -0.71 5.41
N LEU A 19 5.89 -1.55 4.42
CA LEU A 19 6.50 -1.10 3.16
C LEU A 19 5.55 -0.20 2.36
N ILE A 20 4.27 -0.54 2.30
CA ILE A 20 3.25 0.31 1.68
C ILE A 20 3.19 1.67 2.37
N ILE A 21 3.25 1.72 3.70
CA ILE A 21 3.27 2.98 4.44
C ILE A 21 4.50 3.79 4.06
N MET A 22 5.70 3.21 4.14
CA MET A 22 6.97 3.90 3.85
C MET A 22 7.06 4.43 2.41
N PHE A 23 6.65 3.62 1.42
CA PHE A 23 6.68 4.04 0.01
C PHE A 23 5.48 4.90 -0.40
N SER A 24 4.45 4.97 0.43
CA SER A 24 3.29 5.84 0.22
C SER A 24 3.43 7.21 0.87
N THR A 25 4.20 7.33 1.96
CA THR A 25 4.45 8.63 2.59
C THR A 25 5.33 9.46 1.68
N GLN A 26 4.81 10.58 1.20
CA GLN A 26 5.65 11.56 0.51
C GLN A 26 6.53 12.25 1.56
N ASP A 27 7.80 12.47 1.24
CA ASP A 27 8.78 13.22 2.03
C ASP A 27 8.40 14.71 2.19
N LYS A 28 7.13 15.09 2.09
CA LYS A 28 6.61 16.43 2.44
C LYS A 28 5.29 16.38 3.23
N GLU A 29 4.72 15.19 3.53
CA GLU A 29 3.53 15.07 4.40
C GLU A 29 3.79 15.49 5.86
N TRP A 30 5.03 15.43 6.33
CA TRP A 30 5.49 15.94 7.62
C TRP A 30 5.50 17.47 7.72
N PHE A 31 5.26 18.20 6.63
CA PHE A 31 4.99 19.65 6.64
C PHE A 31 3.50 19.98 6.71
N ILE A 32 2.60 19.00 6.78
CA ILE A 32 1.19 19.23 7.13
C ILE A 32 1.19 19.87 8.54
N ASP A 33 0.53 21.02 8.68
CA ASP A 33 0.58 21.98 9.81
C ASP A 33 1.66 23.10 9.69
N GLY A 34 2.39 23.16 8.57
CA GLY A 34 3.30 24.25 8.22
C GLY A 34 2.78 25.14 7.08
N ARG A 35 2.80 26.47 7.26
CA ARG A 35 2.49 27.49 6.23
C ARG A 35 1.19 27.26 5.41
N GLY A 36 0.09 26.90 6.06
CA GLY A 36 -1.24 26.88 5.42
C GLY A 36 -1.58 25.60 4.65
N ILE A 37 -0.78 24.53 4.80
CA ILE A 37 -1.08 23.19 4.29
C ILE A 37 -1.82 22.41 5.39
N ASN A 38 -3.15 22.35 5.29
CA ASN A 38 -3.98 21.68 6.29
C ASN A 38 -4.27 20.23 5.92
N ASN A 39 -4.23 19.90 4.62
CA ASN A 39 -4.58 18.59 4.11
C ASN A 39 -3.57 18.09 3.05
N VAL A 40 -3.62 16.78 2.79
CA VAL A 40 -2.82 16.11 1.73
C VAL A 40 -3.14 16.64 0.33
N CYS A 41 -4.33 17.23 0.18
CA CYS A 41 -4.77 17.90 -1.04
C CYS A 41 -3.98 19.19 -1.31
N ASP A 42 -3.67 19.95 -0.25
CA ASP A 42 -2.83 21.15 -0.35
C ASP A 42 -1.38 20.75 -0.66
N VAL A 43 -0.89 19.66 -0.05
CA VAL A 43 0.43 19.09 -0.35
C VAL A 43 0.57 18.78 -1.86
N MET A 44 -0.45 18.17 -2.47
CA MET A 44 -0.49 17.90 -3.91
C MET A 44 -0.44 19.18 -4.76
N ASN A 45 -1.20 20.22 -4.42
CA ASN A 45 -1.23 21.48 -5.17
C ASN A 45 0.06 22.31 -5.04
N TYR A 46 0.80 22.16 -3.93
CA TYR A 46 2.07 22.86 -3.71
C TYR A 46 3.29 22.14 -4.30
N ILE A 47 3.18 20.86 -4.66
CA ILE A 47 4.31 20.01 -5.09
C ILE A 47 4.02 19.44 -6.48
N GLU A 48 3.85 20.32 -7.46
CA GLU A 48 3.64 19.91 -8.85
C GLU A 48 4.93 19.35 -9.51
N ASP A 49 6.10 19.54 -8.88
CA ASP A 49 7.43 19.26 -9.47
C ASP A 49 8.12 17.96 -8.98
N ASP A 50 7.59 17.25 -7.97
CA ASP A 50 8.36 16.17 -7.28
C ASP A 50 7.50 14.96 -6.86
N ASP A 51 6.72 14.42 -7.79
CA ASP A 51 5.76 13.33 -7.52
C ASP A 51 6.42 11.93 -7.50
N VAL A 52 7.10 11.62 -6.37
CA VAL A 52 7.76 10.31 -6.11
C VAL A 52 6.79 9.12 -5.97
N ARG A 53 5.48 9.39 -5.99
CA ARG A 53 4.42 8.38 -5.84
C ARG A 53 4.45 7.31 -6.92
N SER A 54 4.75 7.68 -8.16
CA SER A 54 4.88 6.75 -9.29
C SER A 54 5.96 5.70 -9.02
N VAL A 55 7.06 6.11 -8.37
CA VAL A 55 8.13 5.20 -7.94
C VAL A 55 7.65 4.29 -6.81
N GLY A 56 6.92 4.83 -5.83
CA GLY A 56 6.32 4.04 -4.74
C GLY A 56 5.36 2.95 -5.24
N ILE A 57 4.55 3.24 -6.26
CA ILE A 57 3.67 2.27 -6.93
C ILE A 57 4.49 1.12 -7.54
N ILE A 58 5.53 1.45 -8.31
CA ILE A 58 6.39 0.45 -8.97
C ILE A 58 7.11 -0.43 -7.94
N LEU A 59 7.60 0.16 -6.85
CA LEU A 59 8.34 -0.55 -5.79
C LEU A 59 7.45 -1.46 -4.93
N THR A 60 6.17 -1.11 -4.78
CA THR A 60 5.23 -1.88 -3.94
C THR A 60 4.48 -2.97 -4.72
N LEU A 61 4.41 -2.89 -6.06
CA LEU A 61 3.81 -3.93 -6.92
C LEU A 61 4.40 -5.35 -6.71
N PRO A 62 5.73 -5.53 -6.57
CA PRO A 62 6.32 -6.83 -6.27
C PRO A 62 5.83 -7.49 -4.98
N LEU A 63 5.28 -6.74 -4.01
CA LEU A 63 4.78 -7.28 -2.74
C LEU A 63 3.58 -8.23 -2.93
N PHE A 64 2.85 -8.08 -4.04
CA PHE A 64 1.73 -8.95 -4.39
C PHE A 64 2.15 -10.25 -5.09
N ILE A 65 3.37 -10.32 -5.63
CA ILE A 65 3.86 -11.50 -6.37
C ILE A 65 3.83 -12.79 -5.51
N PRO A 66 4.27 -12.79 -4.24
CA PRO A 66 4.22 -13.98 -3.40
C PRO A 66 2.80 -14.48 -3.14
N PHE A 67 1.83 -13.56 -3.01
CA PHE A 67 0.42 -13.90 -2.85
C PHE A 67 -0.15 -14.53 -4.13
N ILE A 68 0.13 -13.92 -5.29
CA ILE A 68 -0.28 -14.45 -6.59
C ILE A 68 0.35 -15.83 -6.82
N TYR A 69 1.64 -15.99 -6.51
CA TYR A 69 2.34 -17.26 -6.60
C TYR A 69 1.70 -18.33 -5.71
N ALA A 70 1.34 -18.00 -4.47
CA ALA A 70 0.68 -18.93 -3.56
C ALA A 70 -0.70 -19.37 -4.06
N ILE A 71 -1.47 -18.45 -4.64
CA ILE A 71 -2.82 -18.72 -5.16
C ILE A 71 -2.78 -19.54 -6.46
N VAL A 72 -1.95 -19.12 -7.42
CA VAL A 72 -1.90 -19.71 -8.76
C VAL A 72 -1.11 -21.01 -8.79
N TRP A 73 0.12 -21.01 -8.23
CA TRP A 73 1.04 -22.14 -8.35
C TRP A 73 0.79 -23.23 -7.30
N ARG A 74 0.63 -22.83 -6.03
CA ARG A 74 0.38 -23.77 -4.93
C ARG A 74 -1.09 -24.18 -4.81
N ARG A 75 -1.97 -23.63 -5.66
CA ARG A 75 -3.44 -23.84 -5.64
C ARG A 75 -4.04 -23.68 -4.24
N GLN A 76 -3.42 -22.86 -3.38
CA GLN A 76 -3.95 -22.61 -2.05
C GLN A 76 -5.11 -21.63 -2.16
N ARG A 77 -6.31 -22.18 -2.38
CA ARG A 77 -7.56 -21.41 -2.48
C ARG A 77 -8.20 -21.20 -1.11
N GLY A 78 -7.39 -20.88 -0.09
CA GLY A 78 -7.91 -20.58 1.23
C GLY A 78 -8.64 -19.24 1.21
N ILE A 79 -9.89 -19.20 1.67
CA ILE A 79 -10.67 -17.95 1.84
C ILE A 79 -9.86 -16.91 2.62
N TRP A 80 -9.07 -17.35 3.61
CA TRP A 80 -8.17 -16.52 4.39
C TRP A 80 -7.10 -15.80 3.54
N GLN A 81 -6.46 -16.49 2.59
CA GLN A 81 -5.44 -15.88 1.72
C GLN A 81 -6.05 -14.83 0.79
N TYR A 82 -7.23 -15.12 0.25
CA TYR A 82 -7.98 -14.14 -0.54
C TYR A 82 -8.37 -12.92 0.29
N SER A 83 -8.81 -13.13 1.55
CA SER A 83 -9.16 -12.03 2.44
C SER A 83 -7.97 -11.14 2.75
N ILE A 84 -6.79 -11.71 3.07
CA ILE A 84 -5.58 -10.93 3.32
C ILE A 84 -5.17 -10.15 2.06
N MET A 85 -5.15 -10.82 0.91
CA MET A 85 -4.79 -10.18 -0.36
C MET A 85 -5.74 -9.03 -0.71
N ALA A 86 -7.05 -9.23 -0.53
CA ALA A 86 -8.06 -8.20 -0.75
C ALA A 86 -7.86 -7.00 0.20
N THR A 87 -7.64 -7.25 1.49
CA THR A 87 -7.37 -6.18 2.47
C THR A 87 -6.10 -5.40 2.11
N LEU A 88 -5.02 -6.08 1.73
CA LEU A 88 -3.78 -5.43 1.30
C LEU A 88 -3.97 -4.60 0.03
N LEU A 89 -4.70 -5.13 -0.96
CA LEU A 89 -5.02 -4.41 -2.19
C LEU A 89 -5.88 -3.18 -1.93
N LEU A 90 -6.91 -3.29 -1.09
CA LEU A 90 -7.75 -2.15 -0.70
C LEU A 90 -6.95 -1.11 0.07
N PHE A 91 -6.08 -1.53 0.99
CA PHE A 91 -5.19 -0.63 1.72
C PHE A 91 -4.21 0.09 0.79
N TRP A 92 -3.63 -0.64 -0.16
CA TRP A 92 -2.76 -0.10 -1.19
C TRP A 92 -3.50 0.90 -2.10
N LEU A 93 -4.67 0.54 -2.61
CA LEU A 93 -5.54 1.41 -3.43
C LEU A 93 -5.93 2.69 -2.67
N TRP A 94 -6.28 2.55 -1.39
CA TRP A 94 -6.63 3.69 -0.55
C TRP A 94 -5.46 4.67 -0.43
N ARG A 95 -4.27 4.16 -0.11
CA ARG A 95 -3.06 4.95 0.12
C ARG A 95 -2.55 5.64 -1.15
N PHE A 96 -2.57 4.96 -2.30
CA PHE A 96 -1.99 5.48 -3.54
C PHE A 96 -2.98 6.24 -4.44
N ILE A 97 -4.28 5.89 -4.43
CA ILE A 97 -5.25 6.40 -5.40
C ILE A 97 -6.40 7.14 -4.72
N ILE A 98 -7.18 6.46 -3.86
CA ILE A 98 -8.47 6.99 -3.37
C ILE A 98 -8.29 8.27 -2.54
N ARG A 99 -7.28 8.32 -1.66
CA ARG A 99 -7.00 9.51 -0.82
C ARG A 99 -6.78 10.77 -1.65
N TYR A 100 -6.18 10.63 -2.83
CA TYR A 100 -5.87 11.76 -3.72
C TYR A 100 -7.01 12.08 -4.68
N GLN A 101 -7.84 11.11 -5.07
CA GLN A 101 -9.04 11.38 -5.87
C GLN A 101 -10.13 12.10 -5.07
N LEU A 102 -10.18 11.92 -3.75
CA LEU A 102 -11.07 12.63 -2.84
C LEU A 102 -10.62 14.06 -2.53
N CYS A 103 -9.47 14.49 -3.08
CA CYS A 103 -8.96 15.86 -2.96
C CYS A 103 -9.51 16.81 -4.03
N TRP A 104 -10.57 16.41 -4.74
CA TRP A 104 -11.22 17.22 -5.75
C TRP A 104 -12.25 18.18 -5.16
#